data_AF-A0A957XVC8-F1
#
_entry.id   AF-A0A957XVC8-F1
#
_cell.length_a   1.000
_cell.length_b   1.000
_cell.length_c   1.000
_cell.angle_alpha   90.00
_cell.angle_beta   90.00
_cell.angle_gamma   90.00
#
_symmetry.space_group_name_H-M   'P 1'
#
loop_
_entity.id
_entity.type
_entity.pdbx_description
1 polymer ?
#
loop_
_entity_poly.entity_id
_entity_poly.type
_entity_poly.pdbx_seq_one_letter_code
_entity_poly.pdbx_strand_id
1 'polypeptide(L)'
;ICIPGTEGLDPELTAHSTVPVPVIHDVYRYLHYGGIDNMRQMLYFLADHLLAGGWGFDQPVEQPRHGIYRRLGDKEIKRLGDKEIKRLANDDTHLPISQSPISNLQSLPDWLSSYDHSRPTIAILFYRSHWLSGNTDFIDALIDQIEANGGNALPIFTTSLKETTPSPDQTNTSPSTSNSKNPKTSHHTATSSNTINSMNSMNSTNSINSTTSPPAA
;
A
#
# COMPACT_ATOMS: atom_id res chain seq x y z
N ILE A 1 15.16 9.50 -13.44
CA ILE A 1 13.89 8.74 -13.38
C ILE A 1 12.76 9.74 -13.50
N CYS A 2 11.78 9.48 -14.35
CA CYS A 2 10.62 10.32 -14.59
C CYS A 2 9.37 9.52 -14.24
N ILE A 3 8.55 10.03 -13.31
CA ILE A 3 7.34 9.38 -12.80
C ILE A 3 6.19 10.40 -12.91
N PRO A 4 4.99 10.02 -13.39
CA PRO A 4 3.83 10.90 -13.38
C PRO A 4 3.37 11.25 -11.94
N GLY A 5 2.77 12.42 -11.78
CA GLY A 5 2.08 12.82 -10.54
C GLY A 5 0.61 12.39 -10.46
N THR A 6 0.14 11.61 -11.44
CA THR A 6 -1.24 11.13 -11.59
C THR A 6 -1.32 9.62 -11.37
N GLU A 7 -2.54 9.06 -11.33
CA GLU A 7 -2.69 7.60 -11.35
C GLU A 7 -2.28 7.01 -12.70
N GLY A 8 -1.62 5.84 -12.64
CA GLY A 8 -1.10 5.12 -13.80
C GLY A 8 0.32 5.55 -14.19
N LEU A 9 1.03 4.67 -14.91
CA LEU A 9 2.29 5.03 -15.55
C LEU A 9 2.02 5.71 -16.90
N ASP A 10 2.80 6.75 -17.17
CA ASP A 10 2.80 7.49 -18.43
C ASP A 10 3.89 6.90 -19.35
N PRO A 11 3.55 6.40 -20.56
CA PRO A 11 4.54 5.82 -21.48
C PRO A 11 5.61 6.81 -21.96
N GLU A 12 5.28 8.10 -22.15
CA GLU A 12 6.24 9.11 -22.58
C GLU A 12 7.23 9.42 -21.46
N LEU A 13 6.76 9.63 -20.22
CA LEU A 13 7.66 9.80 -19.06
C LEU A 13 8.49 8.54 -18.79
N THR A 14 7.91 7.35 -18.99
CA THR A 14 8.62 6.07 -18.88
C THR A 14 9.75 5.99 -19.90
N ALA A 15 9.53 6.39 -21.16
CA ALA A 15 10.54 6.40 -22.20
C ALA A 15 11.70 7.40 -21.95
N HIS A 16 11.46 8.45 -21.17
CA HIS A 16 12.51 9.40 -20.74
C HIS A 16 13.33 8.91 -19.53
N SER A 17 12.96 7.78 -18.91
CA SER A 17 13.72 7.22 -17.80
C SER A 17 14.90 6.36 -18.28
N THR A 18 16.09 6.66 -17.78
CA THR A 18 17.34 5.93 -18.08
C THR A 18 17.53 4.65 -17.25
N VAL A 19 16.46 4.12 -16.64
CA VAL A 19 16.50 2.94 -15.75
C VAL A 19 15.55 1.86 -16.27
N PRO A 20 15.78 0.57 -15.96
CA PRO A 20 14.88 -0.50 -16.40
C PRO A 20 13.44 -0.31 -15.93
N VAL A 21 12.47 -0.71 -16.76
CA VAL A 21 11.02 -0.61 -16.47
C VAL A 21 10.62 -1.16 -15.09
N PRO A 22 11.13 -2.30 -14.59
CA PRO A 22 10.82 -2.76 -13.23
C PRO A 22 11.17 -1.75 -12.13
N VAL A 23 12.27 -1.00 -12.27
CA VAL A 23 12.67 0.06 -11.32
C VAL A 23 11.66 1.21 -11.33
N ILE A 24 11.13 1.55 -12.51
CA ILE A 24 10.11 2.59 -12.66
C ILE A 24 8.80 2.18 -11.97
N HIS A 25 8.37 0.93 -12.14
CA HIS A 25 7.19 0.39 -11.44
C HIS A 25 7.34 0.44 -9.93
N ASP A 26 8.49 0.05 -9.37
CA ASP A 26 8.70 0.02 -7.92
C ASP A 26 8.76 1.42 -7.31
N VAL A 27 9.46 2.36 -7.97
CA VAL A 27 9.44 3.78 -7.58
C VAL A 27 8.03 4.34 -7.62
N TYR A 28 7.25 4.07 -8.67
CA TYR A 28 5.84 4.47 -8.74
C TYR A 28 5.03 3.88 -7.57
N ARG A 29 5.21 2.60 -7.22
CA ARG A 29 4.52 1.97 -6.08
C ARG A 29 4.86 2.64 -4.74
N TYR A 30 6.14 2.94 -4.45
CA TYR A 30 6.50 3.67 -3.23
C TYR A 30 5.86 5.05 -3.16
N LEU A 31 5.90 5.82 -4.26
CA LEU A 31 5.33 7.17 -4.35
C LEU A 31 3.79 7.15 -4.23
N HIS A 32 3.13 6.21 -4.89
CA HIS A 32 1.67 6.07 -4.91
C HIS A 32 1.12 5.65 -3.54
N TYR A 33 1.77 4.69 -2.86
CA TYR A 33 1.37 4.30 -1.51
C TYR A 33 1.72 5.38 -0.46
N GLY A 34 2.83 6.11 -0.66
CA GLY A 34 3.27 7.21 0.20
C GLY A 34 3.67 6.74 1.61
N GLY A 35 3.92 7.68 2.52
CA GLY A 35 4.33 7.37 3.89
C GLY A 35 5.84 7.41 4.09
N ILE A 36 6.28 7.84 5.28
CA ILE A 36 7.71 8.03 5.61
C ILE A 36 8.52 6.75 5.39
N ASP A 37 8.00 5.60 5.82
CA ASP A 37 8.68 4.31 5.67
C ASP A 37 8.87 3.94 4.19
N ASN A 38 7.83 4.05 3.35
CA ASN A 38 7.98 3.84 1.90
C ASN A 38 8.97 4.82 1.26
N MET A 39 9.01 6.09 1.69
CA MET A 39 9.98 7.06 1.17
C MET A 39 11.42 6.70 1.57
N ARG A 40 11.66 6.25 2.81
CA ARG A 40 12.96 5.72 3.24
C ARG A 40 13.36 4.49 2.43
N GLN A 41 12.46 3.51 2.29
CA GLN A 41 12.76 2.28 1.56
C GLN A 41 12.97 2.52 0.06
N MET A 42 12.27 3.49 -0.55
CA MET A 42 12.53 3.93 -1.91
C MET A 42 13.95 4.49 -2.09
N LEU A 43 14.45 5.25 -1.12
CA LEU A 43 15.82 5.79 -1.18
C LEU A 43 16.87 4.69 -1.07
N TYR A 44 16.70 3.70 -0.18
CA TYR A 44 17.59 2.52 -0.13
C TYR A 44 17.51 1.68 -1.40
N PHE A 45 16.29 1.43 -1.91
CA PHE A 45 16.05 0.74 -3.19
C PHE A 45 16.81 1.40 -4.34
N LEU A 46 16.73 2.73 -4.45
CA LEU A 46 17.43 3.50 -5.48
C LEU A 46 18.96 3.51 -5.27
N ALA A 47 19.43 3.61 -4.03
CA ALA A 47 20.86 3.53 -3.73
C ALA A 47 21.44 2.16 -4.13
N ASP A 48 20.72 1.07 -3.87
CA ASP A 48 21.17 -0.27 -4.24
C ASP A 48 21.10 -0.51 -5.75
N HIS A 49 20.01 -0.13 -6.42
CA HIS A 49 19.83 -0.39 -7.86
C HIS A 49 20.67 0.51 -8.76
N LEU A 50 21.01 1.73 -8.33
CA LEU A 50 21.68 2.72 -9.18
C LEU A 50 23.13 2.99 -8.76
N LEU A 51 23.47 2.80 -7.48
CA LEU A 51 24.78 3.12 -6.91
C LEU A 51 25.49 1.88 -6.32
N ALA A 52 24.86 0.71 -6.34
CA ALA A 52 25.34 -0.53 -5.73
C ALA A 52 25.69 -0.37 -4.22
N GLY A 53 24.87 0.39 -3.49
CA GLY A 53 25.13 0.76 -2.10
C GLY A 53 25.17 -0.39 -1.09
N GLY A 54 24.34 -1.43 -1.27
CA GLY A 54 24.29 -2.62 -0.41
C GLY A 54 23.48 -2.46 0.87
N TRP A 55 22.61 -1.44 0.96
CA TRP A 55 21.86 -1.08 2.17
C TRP A 55 20.71 -2.04 2.50
N GLY A 56 20.14 -2.69 1.48
CA GLY A 56 18.95 -3.51 1.58
C GLY A 56 17.66 -2.67 1.71
N PHE A 57 16.57 -3.18 1.15
CA PHE A 57 15.29 -2.47 1.13
C PHE A 57 14.09 -3.41 1.27
N ASP A 58 13.01 -2.88 1.85
CA ASP A 58 11.74 -3.55 2.05
C ASP A 58 10.77 -3.11 0.94
N GLN A 59 9.95 -4.02 0.41
CA GLN A 59 9.02 -3.75 -0.71
C GLN A 59 8.00 -2.62 -0.39
N PRO A 60 7.44 -1.94 -1.40
CA PRO A 60 6.40 -0.92 -1.20
C PRO A 60 5.17 -1.49 -0.48
N VAL A 61 4.76 -0.87 0.63
CA VAL A 61 3.61 -1.30 1.46
C VAL A 61 2.46 -0.32 1.32
N GLU A 62 1.29 -0.79 0.90
CA GLU A 62 0.08 0.06 0.84
C GLU A 62 -0.29 0.58 2.24
N GLN A 63 -0.44 1.90 2.35
CA GLN A 63 -0.76 2.56 3.60
C GLN A 63 -2.29 2.65 3.79
N PRO A 64 -2.86 2.31 4.97
CA PRO A 64 -4.30 2.36 5.22
C PRO A 64 -4.95 3.70 4.83
N ARG A 65 -6.19 3.64 4.31
CA ARG A 65 -6.97 4.85 3.95
C ARG A 65 -7.46 5.64 5.17
N HIS A 66 -7.66 4.95 6.29
CA HIS A 66 -8.09 5.52 7.56
C HIS A 66 -7.54 4.68 8.72
N GLY A 67 -7.37 5.28 9.88
CA GLY A 67 -6.86 4.59 11.07
C GLY A 67 -6.85 5.46 12.31
N ILE A 68 -6.72 4.83 13.47
CA ILE A 68 -6.52 5.53 14.73
C ILE A 68 -5.03 5.84 14.84
N TYR A 69 -4.71 7.14 14.87
CA TYR A 69 -3.35 7.61 15.04
C TYR A 69 -2.88 7.40 16.49
N ARG A 70 -1.58 7.21 16.69
CA ARG A 70 -0.95 7.17 18.01
C ARG A 70 0.33 8.00 17.99
N ARG A 71 0.46 8.93 18.93
CA ARG A 71 1.72 9.62 19.20
C ARG A 71 2.81 8.64 19.64
N LEU A 72 4.01 8.80 19.07
CA LEU A 72 5.21 8.13 19.55
C LEU A 72 5.85 8.95 20.68
N GLY A 73 6.23 8.31 21.78
CA GLY A 73 7.00 9.00 22.82
C GLY A 73 8.50 9.10 22.46
N ASP A 74 9.21 10.12 22.95
CA ASP A 74 10.64 10.36 22.67
C ASP A 74 11.53 9.11 22.79
N LYS A 75 11.28 8.29 23.83
CA LYS A 75 12.01 7.04 24.08
C LYS A 75 11.76 6.00 22.99
N GLU A 76 10.57 5.99 22.40
CA GLU A 76 10.19 5.10 21.31
C GLU A 76 10.79 5.58 19.99
N ILE A 77 10.68 6.89 19.68
CA ILE A 77 11.33 7.53 18.52
C ILE A 77 12.84 7.26 18.55
N LYS A 78 13.49 7.53 19.69
CA LYS A 78 14.92 7.24 19.88
C LYS A 78 15.23 5.76 19.71
N ARG A 79 14.41 4.85 20.25
CA ARG A 79 14.62 3.40 20.11
C ARG A 79 14.47 2.92 18.66
N LEU A 80 13.58 3.53 17.88
CA LEU A 80 13.44 3.25 16.44
C LEU A 80 14.66 3.76 15.66
N GLY A 81 15.12 4.99 15.94
CA GLY A 81 16.37 5.53 15.36
C GLY A 81 17.62 4.71 15.73
N ASP A 82 17.79 4.35 17.02
CA ASP A 82 18.89 3.51 17.50
C ASP A 82 18.89 2.10 16.86
N LYS A 83 17.72 1.55 16.51
CA LYS A 83 17.59 0.30 15.76
C LYS A 83 18.02 0.46 14.31
N GLU A 84 17.58 1.53 13.65
CA GLU A 84 17.91 1.79 12.24
C GLU A 84 19.40 2.08 12.06
N ILE A 85 20.01 2.87 12.94
CA ILE A 85 21.47 3.10 12.93
C ILE A 85 22.24 1.78 13.08
N LYS A 86 21.76 0.84 13.90
CA LYS A 86 22.35 -0.50 14.03
C LYS A 86 22.11 -1.40 12.82
N ARG A 87 20.99 -1.24 12.12
CA ARG A 87 20.74 -1.91 10.82
C ARG A 87 21.76 -1.44 9.79
N LEU A 88 21.95 -0.13 9.68
CA LEU A 88 22.87 0.50 8.72
C LEU A 88 24.36 0.28 9.03
N ALA A 89 24.71 0.01 10.30
CA ALA A 89 26.10 -0.19 10.73
C ALA A 89 26.58 -1.65 10.64
N ASN A 90 25.68 -2.61 10.38
CA ASN A 90 26.01 -4.03 10.27
C ASN A 90 26.11 -4.42 8.78
N ASP A 91 27.31 -4.80 8.34
CA ASP A 91 27.61 -5.32 6.99
C ASP A 91 26.91 -6.68 6.72
N ASP A 92 26.45 -7.36 7.78
CA ASP A 92 25.57 -8.52 7.71
C ASP A 92 24.14 -8.11 7.30
N THR A 93 23.88 -8.18 5.99
CA THR A 93 22.60 -8.01 5.27
C THR A 93 21.40 -8.87 5.76
N HIS A 94 21.50 -9.51 6.92
CA HIS A 94 20.55 -10.49 7.47
C HIS A 94 19.77 -10.04 8.70
N LEU A 95 19.94 -8.80 9.19
CA LEU A 95 18.90 -8.22 10.05
C LEU A 95 17.60 -8.14 9.22
N PRO A 96 16.51 -8.82 9.64
CA PRO A 96 15.36 -8.98 8.77
C PRO A 96 14.77 -7.62 8.40
N ILE A 97 14.61 -7.42 7.09
CA ILE A 97 13.70 -6.49 6.42
C ILE A 97 12.46 -6.33 7.29
N SER A 98 12.49 -5.27 8.11
CA SER A 98 11.55 -5.16 9.21
C SER A 98 10.30 -4.55 8.64
N GLN A 99 9.29 -5.40 8.39
CA GLN A 99 7.87 -5.04 8.30
C GLN A 99 7.44 -4.37 9.62
N SER A 100 8.03 -3.21 9.89
CA SER A 100 7.85 -2.44 11.09
C SER A 100 6.38 -2.03 11.05
N PRO A 101 5.58 -2.41 12.06
CA PRO A 101 4.21 -1.93 12.12
C PRO A 101 4.27 -0.41 12.03
N ILE A 102 3.42 0.18 11.17
CA ILE A 102 3.43 1.62 10.89
C ILE A 102 3.29 2.33 12.24
N SER A 103 4.39 2.91 12.72
CA SER A 103 4.63 2.94 14.17
C SER A 103 3.63 3.80 14.94
N ASN A 104 3.08 4.80 14.26
CA ASN A 104 2.08 5.76 14.72
C ASN A 104 0.61 5.34 14.41
N LEU A 105 0.36 4.05 14.17
CA LEU A 105 -0.97 3.44 14.06
C LEU A 105 -1.28 2.62 15.33
N GLN A 106 -2.52 2.64 15.80
CA GLN A 106 -3.00 1.77 16.89
C GLN A 106 -4.33 1.10 16.53
N SER A 107 -4.60 -0.08 17.11
CA SER A 107 -5.89 -0.75 16.95
C SER A 107 -6.94 -0.16 17.91
N LEU A 108 -8.23 -0.40 17.62
CA LEU A 108 -9.31 0.02 18.52
C LEU A 108 -9.22 -0.67 19.90
N PRO A 109 -8.92 -1.99 20.02
CA PRO A 109 -8.63 -2.61 21.31
C PRO A 109 -7.47 -1.97 22.08
N ASP A 110 -6.38 -1.60 21.39
CA ASP A 110 -5.24 -0.94 22.06
C ASP A 110 -5.63 0.43 22.60
N TRP A 111 -6.36 1.24 21.81
CA TRP A 111 -6.89 2.53 22.26
C TRP A 111 -7.89 2.38 23.41
N LEU A 112 -8.77 1.37 23.35
CA LEU A 112 -9.71 1.07 24.44
C LEU A 112 -9.01 0.62 25.73
N SER A 113 -7.76 0.16 25.67
CA SER A 113 -6.99 -0.19 26.88
C SER A 113 -6.53 1.03 27.68
N SER A 114 -6.42 2.22 27.05
CA SER A 114 -6.11 3.50 27.71
C SER A 114 -7.35 4.35 28.00
N TYR A 115 -8.54 3.91 27.60
CA TYR A 115 -9.79 4.66 27.66
C TYR A 115 -10.40 4.72 29.07
N ASP A 116 -10.58 5.94 29.60
CA ASP A 116 -11.25 6.20 30.87
C ASP A 116 -12.73 6.55 30.65
N HIS A 117 -13.63 5.65 31.07
CA HIS A 117 -15.08 5.81 30.90
C HIS A 117 -15.66 7.02 31.65
N SER A 118 -14.94 7.60 32.61
CA SER A 118 -15.37 8.80 33.34
C SER A 118 -15.09 10.11 32.59
N ARG A 119 -14.32 10.06 31.50
CA ARG A 119 -13.86 11.22 30.73
C ARG A 119 -14.63 11.37 29.40
N PRO A 120 -14.89 12.61 28.93
CA PRO A 120 -15.46 12.82 27.61
C PRO A 120 -14.47 12.40 26.51
N THR A 121 -14.93 11.65 25.52
CA THR A 121 -14.13 11.34 24.32
C THR A 121 -14.22 12.47 23.31
N ILE A 122 -13.07 12.97 22.86
CA ILE A 122 -12.95 14.04 21.88
C ILE A 122 -12.22 13.49 20.66
N ALA A 123 -12.94 13.35 19.54
CA ALA A 123 -12.37 12.88 18.29
C ALA A 123 -11.60 14.01 17.57
N ILE A 124 -10.34 13.76 17.19
CA ILE A 124 -9.56 14.65 16.33
C ILE A 124 -9.55 14.02 14.93
N LEU A 125 -10.37 14.54 14.02
CA LEU A 125 -10.45 14.03 12.65
C LEU A 125 -9.57 14.87 11.72
N PHE A 126 -8.60 14.24 11.04
CA PHE A 126 -7.62 14.94 10.21
C PHE A 126 -7.31 14.22 8.88
N TYR A 127 -6.67 14.92 7.94
CA TYR A 127 -6.35 14.36 6.63
C TYR A 127 -5.17 13.38 6.68
N ARG A 128 -5.33 12.24 6.00
CA ARG A 128 -4.29 11.20 5.79
C ARG A 128 -2.98 11.76 5.23
N SER A 129 -3.00 12.85 4.47
CA SER A 129 -1.78 13.51 3.93
C SER A 129 -0.83 14.01 5.02
N HIS A 130 -1.34 14.51 6.16
CA HIS A 130 -0.50 14.90 7.30
C HIS A 130 0.18 13.68 7.93
N TRP A 131 -0.56 12.59 8.08
CA TRP A 131 -0.04 11.32 8.60
C TRP A 131 1.02 10.70 7.67
N LEU A 132 0.77 10.64 6.35
CA LEU A 132 1.73 10.11 5.38
C LEU A 132 3.02 10.93 5.29
N SER A 133 2.94 12.25 5.48
CA SER A 133 4.11 13.14 5.44
C SER A 133 4.86 13.21 6.77
N GLY A 134 4.32 12.63 7.85
CA GLY A 134 4.86 12.78 9.21
C GLY A 134 4.63 14.15 9.84
N ASN A 135 3.88 15.03 9.20
CA ASN A 135 3.55 16.36 9.72
C ASN A 135 2.38 16.24 10.72
N THR A 136 2.65 15.65 11.90
CA THR A 136 1.66 15.35 12.93
C THR A 136 1.82 16.12 14.24
N ASP A 137 2.85 16.97 14.37
CA ASP A 137 3.15 17.74 15.59
C ASP A 137 1.93 18.52 16.15
N PHE A 138 1.09 19.07 15.26
CA PHE A 138 -0.13 19.78 15.65
C PHE A 138 -1.25 18.84 16.14
N ILE A 139 -1.29 17.59 15.67
CA ILE A 139 -2.18 16.54 16.18
C ILE A 139 -1.69 16.09 17.56
N ASP A 140 -0.38 15.92 17.74
CA ASP A 140 0.24 15.59 19.03
C ASP A 140 -0.05 16.66 20.09
N ALA A 141 0.07 17.93 19.73
CA ALA A 141 -0.31 19.04 20.61
C ALA A 141 -1.81 19.05 20.98
N LEU A 142 -2.71 18.68 20.05
CA LEU A 142 -4.14 18.56 20.34
C LEU A 142 -4.45 17.38 21.26
N ILE A 143 -3.78 16.24 21.08
CA ILE A 143 -3.87 15.07 21.97
C ILE A 143 -3.46 15.47 23.39
N ASP A 144 -2.28 16.09 23.55
CA ASP A 144 -1.78 16.58 24.84
C ASP A 144 -2.78 17.49 25.55
N GLN A 145 -3.35 18.47 24.84
CA GLN A 145 -4.28 19.41 25.45
C GLN A 145 -5.61 18.75 25.83
N ILE A 146 -6.11 17.78 25.06
CA ILE A 146 -7.32 17.02 25.44
C ILE A 146 -7.07 16.17 26.68
N GLU A 147 -5.96 15.42 26.72
CA GLU A 147 -5.61 14.53 27.82
C GLU A 147 -5.32 15.32 29.11
N ALA A 148 -4.60 16.44 29.01
CA ALA A 148 -4.31 17.33 30.13
C ALA A 148 -5.56 18.01 30.73
N ASN A 149 -6.60 18.23 29.92
CA ASN A 149 -7.90 18.74 30.38
C ASN A 149 -8.89 17.63 30.76
N GLY A 150 -8.44 16.37 30.89
CA GLY A 150 -9.25 15.26 31.39
C GLY A 150 -10.22 14.67 30.37
N GLY A 151 -9.96 14.82 29.07
CA GLY A 151 -10.65 14.07 28.01
C GLY A 151 -9.91 12.79 27.59
N ASN A 152 -10.59 11.93 26.82
CA ASN A 152 -9.94 10.88 26.03
C ASN A 152 -9.76 11.38 24.60
N ALA A 153 -8.52 11.51 24.12
CA ALA A 153 -8.24 11.88 22.73
C ALA A 153 -8.45 10.67 21.80
N LEU A 154 -9.26 10.84 20.75
CA LEU A 154 -9.44 9.83 19.70
C LEU A 154 -9.01 10.40 18.34
N PRO A 155 -7.71 10.43 18.01
CA PRO A 155 -7.22 10.95 16.75
C PRO A 155 -7.41 9.93 15.62
N ILE A 156 -8.10 10.35 14.55
CA ILE A 156 -8.43 9.51 13.39
C ILE A 156 -8.00 10.25 12.12
N PHE A 157 -7.23 9.57 11.26
CA PHE A 157 -6.97 10.07 9.91
C PHE A 157 -7.91 9.45 8.88
N THR A 158 -8.22 10.18 7.81
CA THR A 158 -8.99 9.68 6.65
C THR A 158 -8.55 10.33 5.33
N THR A 159 -8.78 9.66 4.20
CA THR A 159 -8.66 10.22 2.84
C THR A 159 -9.67 11.33 2.57
N SER A 160 -10.90 11.19 3.10
CA SER A 160 -12.00 12.09 2.79
C SER A 160 -13.02 12.14 3.91
N LEU A 161 -13.56 13.33 4.17
CA LEU A 161 -14.70 13.55 5.07
C LEU A 161 -16.06 13.28 4.39
N LYS A 162 -16.07 13.04 3.08
CA LYS A 162 -17.29 12.82 2.27
C LYS A 162 -17.53 11.36 1.91
N GLU A 163 -16.55 10.47 2.14
CA GLU A 163 -16.67 9.03 1.90
C GLU A 163 -17.43 8.39 3.07
N THR A 164 -18.77 8.29 2.95
CA THR A 164 -19.66 7.68 3.96
C THR A 164 -20.01 6.21 3.70
N THR A 165 -19.53 5.63 2.61
CA THR A 165 -19.71 4.20 2.29
C THR A 165 -18.63 3.35 2.95
N PRO A 166 -18.97 2.44 3.89
CA PRO A 166 -18.06 1.34 4.23
C PRO A 166 -17.89 0.47 2.98
N SER A 167 -16.65 0.25 2.54
CA SER A 167 -16.36 -0.70 1.45
C SER A 167 -16.70 -2.12 1.94
N PRO A 168 -17.64 -2.84 1.31
CA PRO A 168 -18.16 -4.09 1.85
C PRO A 168 -17.33 -5.29 1.36
N ASP A 169 -16.03 -5.35 1.69
CA ASP A 169 -15.27 -6.60 1.56
C ASP A 169 -13.96 -6.65 2.39
N GLN A 170 -14.05 -7.12 3.65
CA GLN A 170 -12.95 -7.77 4.41
C GLN A 170 -13.51 -8.72 5.50
N THR A 171 -14.48 -9.57 5.17
CA THR A 171 -14.90 -10.67 6.06
C THR A 171 -14.54 -12.02 5.45
N ASN A 172 -13.37 -12.53 5.81
CA ASN A 172 -12.98 -13.91 5.55
C ASN A 172 -13.98 -14.87 6.21
N THR A 173 -14.79 -15.58 5.44
CA THR A 173 -14.99 -17.06 5.52
C THR A 173 -16.07 -17.53 4.54
N SER A 174 -15.66 -18.28 3.52
CA SER A 174 -16.59 -19.15 2.79
C SER A 174 -16.62 -20.53 3.44
N PRO A 175 -17.77 -21.01 3.92
CA PRO A 175 -18.10 -22.42 3.91
C PRO A 175 -18.87 -22.73 2.63
N SER A 176 -18.37 -23.69 1.86
CA SER A 176 -19.03 -24.23 0.67
C SER A 176 -20.33 -24.96 1.01
N THR A 177 -21.47 -24.52 0.47
CA THR A 177 -22.60 -25.43 0.21
C THR A 177 -23.34 -25.04 -1.07
N SER A 178 -23.71 -26.04 -1.85
CA SER A 178 -24.49 -25.91 -3.08
C SER A 178 -25.94 -25.49 -2.82
N ASN A 179 -26.53 -24.71 -3.74
CA ASN A 179 -27.65 -25.24 -4.52
C ASN A 179 -27.99 -24.37 -5.74
N SER A 180 -27.98 -25.02 -6.91
CA SER A 180 -28.57 -24.47 -8.14
C SER A 180 -30.08 -24.57 -8.08
N LYS A 181 -30.80 -23.46 -8.30
CA LYS A 181 -32.20 -23.45 -8.72
C LYS A 181 -32.55 -22.13 -9.43
N ASN A 182 -32.67 -22.22 -10.74
CA ASN A 182 -33.20 -21.17 -11.61
C ASN A 182 -34.75 -21.23 -11.58
N PRO A 183 -35.48 -20.11 -11.75
CA PRO A 183 -36.38 -20.06 -12.91
C PRO A 183 -36.47 -18.70 -13.64
N LYS A 184 -36.99 -18.78 -14.87
CA LYS A 184 -37.10 -17.70 -15.88
C LYS A 184 -38.36 -16.82 -15.69
N THR A 185 -38.31 -15.56 -16.12
CA THR A 185 -39.22 -14.85 -17.07
C THR A 185 -38.63 -13.45 -17.34
N SER A 186 -38.19 -13.08 -18.55
CA SER A 186 -38.97 -12.40 -19.63
C SER A 186 -39.85 -11.25 -19.11
N HIS A 187 -39.76 -10.00 -19.60
CA HIS A 187 -39.31 -9.47 -20.91
C HIS A 187 -38.40 -8.22 -20.70
N HIS A 188 -38.12 -7.25 -21.61
CA HIS A 188 -38.62 -6.90 -22.95
C HIS A 188 -37.53 -6.23 -23.83
N THR A 189 -37.96 -5.58 -24.91
CA THR A 189 -37.26 -5.07 -26.11
C THR A 189 -36.77 -3.61 -26.09
N ALA A 190 -35.58 -3.33 -26.66
CA ALA A 190 -35.29 -2.26 -27.66
C ALA A 190 -33.81 -2.37 -28.10
N THR A 191 -33.48 -2.76 -29.33
CA THR A 191 -33.31 -1.89 -30.52
C THR A 191 -32.13 -0.92 -30.46
N SER A 192 -30.98 -1.29 -31.05
CA SER A 192 -30.35 -0.52 -32.14
C SER A 192 -29.16 -1.26 -32.76
N SER A 193 -29.00 -1.08 -34.07
CA SER A 193 -28.01 -1.73 -34.93
C SER A 193 -26.61 -1.13 -34.78
N ASN A 194 -25.57 -1.92 -35.07
CA ASN A 194 -24.59 -1.45 -36.07
C ASN A 194 -23.86 -2.60 -36.78
N THR A 195 -23.23 -2.24 -37.89
CA THR A 195 -23.04 -3.13 -39.06
C THR A 195 -21.58 -3.53 -39.29
N ILE A 196 -21.37 -4.83 -39.56
CA ILE A 196 -20.35 -5.47 -40.41
C ILE A 196 -18.98 -4.77 -40.55
N ASN A 197 -17.93 -5.50 -40.16
CA ASN A 197 -16.79 -5.67 -41.07
C ASN A 197 -16.28 -7.12 -41.00
N SER A 198 -15.82 -7.65 -42.14
CA SER A 198 -15.64 -9.09 -42.39
C SER A 198 -14.23 -9.42 -42.89
N MET A 199 -13.90 -10.72 -42.88
CA MET A 199 -12.69 -11.34 -43.44
C MET A 199 -11.34 -10.89 -42.86
N ASN A 200 -10.63 -11.83 -42.22
CA ASN A 200 -9.67 -12.60 -43.02
C ASN A 200 -9.50 -14.05 -42.52
N SER A 201 -9.09 -14.92 -43.43
CA SER A 201 -9.12 -16.38 -43.27
C SER A 201 -7.71 -16.97 -43.18
N MET A 202 -7.62 -18.20 -42.65
CA MET A 202 -6.57 -19.20 -42.89
C MET A 202 -5.11 -18.78 -42.67
N ASN A 203 -4.44 -19.52 -41.76
CA ASN A 203 -3.42 -20.43 -42.28
C ASN A 203 -3.26 -21.71 -41.45
N SER A 204 -3.02 -22.80 -42.17
CA SER A 204 -2.90 -24.15 -41.62
C SER A 204 -1.46 -24.51 -41.30
N THR A 205 -1.29 -25.51 -40.42
CA THR A 205 -0.21 -26.52 -40.43
C THR A 205 1.25 -26.04 -40.60
N ASN A 206 2.08 -26.35 -39.60
CA ASN A 206 3.35 -26.99 -39.92
C ASN A 206 3.72 -28.08 -38.92
N SER A 207 4.56 -29.02 -39.37
CA SER A 207 4.76 -30.35 -38.76
C SER A 207 6.21 -30.56 -38.30
N ILE A 208 6.50 -31.78 -37.81
CA ILE A 208 7.82 -32.39 -37.61
C ILE A 208 8.52 -32.04 -36.27
N ASN A 209 8.35 -32.92 -35.29
CA ASN A 209 9.35 -33.15 -34.24
C ASN A 209 10.36 -34.18 -34.73
N SER A 210 11.64 -33.82 -34.76
CA SER A 210 12.76 -34.71 -35.14
C SER A 210 13.55 -35.15 -33.91
N THR A 211 13.19 -36.30 -33.31
CA THR A 211 14.00 -36.93 -32.27
C THR A 211 15.18 -37.68 -32.90
N THR A 212 16.40 -37.19 -32.69
CA THR A 212 17.64 -37.95 -32.99
C THR A 212 18.61 -37.89 -31.81
N SER A 213 18.80 -39.03 -31.15
CA SER A 213 20.02 -39.35 -30.41
C SER A 213 20.82 -40.33 -31.27
N PRO A 214 22.17 -40.36 -31.16
CA PRO A 214 22.80 -41.59 -30.66
C PRO A 214 24.02 -41.24 -29.75
N PRO A 215 24.99 -42.12 -29.45
CA PRO A 215 25.07 -42.68 -28.09
C PRO A 215 26.44 -42.45 -27.40
N ALA A 216 26.56 -42.95 -26.17
CA ALA A 216 27.81 -42.94 -25.42
C ALA A 216 28.81 -44.01 -25.89
N ALA A 217 30.04 -43.59 -26.19
CA ALA A 217 31.31 -44.27 -25.92
C ALA A 217 32.47 -43.27 -26.13
#